data_AF-A0A543GEI7-F1
#
_entry.id   AF-A0A543GEI7-F1
#
_cell.length_a   1.000
_cell.length_b   1.000
_cell.length_c   1.000
_cell.angle_alpha   90.00
_cell.angle_beta   90.00
_cell.angle_gamma   90.00
#
_symmetry.space_group_name_H-M   'P 1'
#
loop_
_entity.id
_entity.type
_entity.pdbx_description
1 polymer ?
#
loop_
_entity_poly.entity_id
_entity_poly.type
_entity_poly.pdbx_seq_one_letter_code
_entity_poly.pdbx_strand_id
1 'polypeptide(L)'
;MARALGYPPHMIPNAALLSRAALACRAASLASIGLCIGLWLHAKTVDQDERGNAERRALFVGLWPPMFWLIGDTADDVSHRVTDR
;
A
#
# COMPACT_ATOMS: atom_id res chain seq x y z
N MET A 1 -13.41 -6.70 -29.17
CA MET A 1 -12.12 -6.78 -29.89
C MET A 1 -10.99 -6.98 -28.88
N ALA A 2 -11.00 -8.10 -28.14
CA ALA A 2 -10.07 -8.38 -27.03
C ALA A 2 -9.87 -9.90 -26.85
N ARG A 3 -9.52 -10.60 -27.93
CA ARG A 3 -9.38 -12.07 -27.91
C ARG A 3 -8.40 -12.55 -28.97
N ALA A 4 -7.14 -12.13 -28.85
CA ALA A 4 -6.07 -12.59 -29.75
C ALA A 4 -4.66 -12.56 -29.13
N LEU A 5 -4.53 -12.76 -27.81
CA LEU A 5 -3.24 -12.98 -27.16
C LEU A 5 -3.30 -14.33 -26.42
N GLY A 6 -2.48 -15.28 -26.86
CA GLY A 6 -2.50 -16.69 -26.48
C GLY A 6 -2.00 -16.98 -25.06
N TYR A 7 -2.58 -16.35 -24.04
CA TYR A 7 -2.27 -16.67 -22.64
C TYR A 7 -3.05 -17.90 -22.16
N PRO A 8 -2.41 -18.83 -21.43
CA PRO A 8 -3.13 -19.91 -20.80
C PRO A 8 -4.05 -19.31 -19.70
N PRO A 9 -5.32 -19.76 -19.60
CA PRO A 9 -6.37 -19.11 -18.79
C PRO A 9 -6.08 -19.05 -17.28
N HIS A 10 -5.06 -19.76 -16.79
CA HIS A 10 -4.64 -19.73 -15.38
C HIS A 10 -3.58 -18.67 -15.05
N MET A 11 -2.92 -18.03 -16.03
CA MET A 11 -1.92 -16.97 -15.79
C MET A 11 -2.54 -15.57 -15.65
N ILE A 12 -3.59 -15.29 -16.41
CA ILE A 12 -4.38 -14.05 -16.36
C ILE A 12 -4.93 -13.72 -14.96
N PRO A 13 -5.50 -14.67 -14.18
CA PRO A 13 -6.01 -14.36 -12.84
C PRO A 13 -4.91 -13.90 -11.87
N ASN A 14 -3.67 -14.37 -12.02
CA ASN A 14 -2.58 -13.97 -11.13
C ASN A 14 -2.10 -12.54 -11.43
N ALA A 15 -2.02 -12.14 -12.68
CA ALA A 15 -1.67 -10.76 -13.06
C ALA A 15 -2.73 -9.76 -12.55
N ALA A 16 -4.02 -10.06 -12.78
CA ALA A 16 -5.10 -9.24 -12.27
C ALA A 16 -5.11 -9.16 -10.72
N LEU A 17 -4.78 -10.26 -10.04
CA LEU A 17 -4.65 -10.27 -8.57
C LEU A 17 -3.48 -9.40 -8.10
N LEU A 18 -2.33 -9.49 -8.76
CA LEU A 18 -1.14 -8.69 -8.44
C LEU A 18 -1.37 -7.20 -8.65
N SER A 19 -2.01 -6.79 -9.75
CA SER A 19 -2.35 -5.38 -9.98
C SER A 19 -3.36 -4.84 -8.95
N ARG A 20 -4.33 -5.65 -8.54
CA ARG A 20 -5.25 -5.29 -7.44
C ARG A 20 -4.53 -5.17 -6.10
N ALA A 21 -3.61 -6.09 -5.80
CA ALA A 21 -2.78 -6.03 -4.61
C ALA A 21 -1.87 -4.79 -4.63
N ALA A 22 -1.33 -4.43 -5.80
CA ALA A 22 -0.54 -3.22 -5.99
C ALA A 22 -1.34 -1.96 -5.66
N LEU A 23 -2.57 -1.86 -6.19
CA LEU A 23 -3.48 -0.77 -5.88
C LEU A 23 -3.80 -0.71 -4.38
N ALA A 24 -4.08 -1.87 -3.76
CA ALA A 24 -4.34 -1.95 -2.32
C ALA A 24 -3.14 -1.48 -1.49
N CYS A 25 -1.91 -1.84 -1.89
CA CYS A 25 -0.69 -1.41 -1.22
C CYS A 25 -0.44 0.10 -1.37
N ARG A 26 -0.63 0.67 -2.56
CA ARG A 26 -0.53 2.13 -2.76
C ARG A 26 -1.59 2.89 -1.95
N ALA A 27 -2.82 2.37 -1.90
CA ALA A 27 -3.88 2.93 -1.05
C ALA A 27 -3.54 2.83 0.44
N ALA A 28 -3.01 1.69 0.91
CA ALA A 28 -2.55 1.50 2.28
C ALA A 28 -1.40 2.44 2.65
N SER A 29 -0.48 2.72 1.71
CA SER A 29 0.57 3.73 1.87
C SER A 29 -0.04 5.11 2.16
N LEU A 30 -0.97 5.57 1.31
CA LEU A 30 -1.63 6.86 1.51
C LEU A 30 -2.46 6.90 2.79
N ALA A 31 -3.18 5.82 3.10
CA ALA A 31 -3.95 5.69 4.34
C ALA A 31 -3.06 5.76 5.58
N SER A 32 -1.85 5.18 5.51
CA SER A 32 -0.87 5.23 6.58
C SER A 32 -0.34 6.64 6.83
N ILE A 33 -0.14 7.45 5.79
CA ILE A 33 0.17 8.89 5.94
C ILE A 33 -0.97 9.60 6.67
N GLY A 34 -2.20 9.40 6.21
CA GLY A 34 -3.39 9.99 6.85
C GLY A 34 -3.53 9.59 8.32
N LEU A 35 -3.30 8.30 8.63
CA LEU A 35 -3.34 7.77 9.99
C LEU A 35 -2.23 8.38 10.86
N CYS A 36 -1.01 8.53 10.33
CA CYS A 36 0.09 9.20 11.03
C CYS A 36 -0.28 10.65 11.40
N ILE A 37 -0.82 11.41 10.44
CA ILE A 37 -1.27 12.80 10.68
C ILE A 37 -2.40 12.83 11.72
N GLY A 38 -3.39 11.95 11.60
CA GLY A 38 -4.51 11.86 12.54
C GLY A 38 -4.05 11.54 13.97
N LEU A 39 -3.13 10.59 14.13
CA LEU A 39 -2.53 10.27 15.43
C LEU A 39 -1.72 11.44 15.99
N TRP A 40 -1.04 12.21 15.13
CA TRP A 40 -0.29 13.38 15.57
C TRP A 40 -1.20 14.54 16.01
N LEU A 41 -2.34 14.72 15.34
CA LEU A 41 -3.37 15.66 15.78
C LEU A 41 -3.99 15.21 17.11
N HIS A 42 -4.30 13.92 17.25
CA HIS A 42 -4.78 13.34 18.51
C HIS A 42 -3.75 13.47 19.64
N ALA A 43 -2.45 13.32 19.36
CA ALA A 43 -1.39 13.50 20.34
C ALA A 43 -1.35 14.93 20.94
N LYS A 44 -1.82 15.93 20.19
CA LYS A 44 -1.92 17.31 20.68
C LYS A 44 -3.09 17.54 21.64
N THR A 45 -4.03 16.59 21.74
CA THR A 45 -5.21 16.68 22.60
C THR A 45 -5.16 15.80 23.85
N VAL A 46 -4.16 14.92 23.98
CA VAL A 46 -3.94 14.09 25.18
C VAL A 46 -2.98 14.75 26.18
N ASP A 47 -3.12 14.38 27.45
CA ASP A 47 -2.28 14.83 28.56
C ASP A 47 -0.80 14.41 28.33
N GLN A 48 0.15 15.09 28.96
CA GLN A 48 1.58 14.96 28.63
C GLN A 48 2.15 13.55 28.83
N ASP A 49 1.66 12.82 29.84
CA ASP A 49 2.08 11.43 30.08
C ASP A 49 1.62 10.48 28.95
N GLU A 50 0.48 10.76 28.33
CA GLU A 50 -0.09 9.97 27.22
C GLU A 50 0.39 10.45 25.85
N ARG A 51 0.75 11.73 25.74
CA ARG A 51 1.24 12.36 24.52
C ARG A 51 2.50 11.69 23.98
N GLY A 52 3.47 11.38 24.84
CA GLY A 52 4.70 10.70 24.42
C GLY A 52 4.44 9.32 23.81
N ASN A 53 3.44 8.59 24.31
CA ASN A 53 3.01 7.32 23.72
C ASN A 53 2.30 7.53 22.37
N ALA A 54 1.45 8.54 22.27
CA ALA A 54 0.76 8.90 21.03
C ALA A 54 1.75 9.33 19.93
N GLU A 55 2.78 10.11 20.26
CA GLU A 55 3.82 10.55 19.33
C GLU A 55 4.64 9.36 18.78
N ARG A 56 5.02 8.39 19.62
CA ARG A 56 5.70 7.16 19.16
C ARG A 56 4.84 6.34 18.19
N ARG A 57 3.54 6.24 18.44
CA ARG A 57 2.60 5.54 17.55
C ARG A 57 2.47 6.25 16.20
N ALA A 58 2.40 7.58 16.22
CA ALA A 58 2.37 8.38 14.99
C ALA A 58 3.65 8.17 14.15
N LEU A 59 4.83 8.27 14.78
CA LEU A 59 6.11 8.02 14.09
C LEU A 59 6.22 6.62 13.50
N PHE A 60 5.81 5.60 14.26
CA PHE A 60 5.83 4.22 13.78
C PHE A 60 4.92 4.02 12.56
N VAL A 61 3.71 4.59 12.60
CA VAL A 61 2.78 4.54 11.46
C VAL A 61 3.35 5.33 10.27
N GLY A 62 4.01 6.45 10.50
CA GLY A 62 4.65 7.25 9.45
C GLY A 62 5.80 6.55 8.70
N LEU A 63 6.31 5.42 9.22
CA LEU A 63 7.36 4.62 8.56
C LEU A 63 6.80 3.62 7.52
N TRP A 64 5.52 3.27 7.62
CA TRP A 64 4.89 2.25 6.78
C TRP A 64 4.56 2.71 5.34
N PRO A 65 4.33 4.01 5.02
CA PRO A 65 4.05 4.47 3.66
C PRO A 65 5.09 4.04 2.60
N PRO A 66 6.40 4.32 2.77
CA PRO A 66 7.38 3.94 1.76
C PRO A 66 7.43 2.42 1.54
N MET A 67 7.24 1.62 2.60
CA MET A 67 7.22 0.16 2.50
C MET A 67 6.02 -0.32 1.67
N PHE A 68 4.81 0.14 1.98
CA PHE A 68 3.63 -0.22 1.21
C PHE A 68 3.67 0.25 -0.23
N TRP A 69 4.22 1.44 -0.47
CA TRP A 69 4.39 1.95 -1.84
C TRP A 69 5.30 1.04 -2.67
N LEU A 70 6.47 0.66 -2.13
CA LEU A 70 7.44 -0.20 -2.82
C LEU A 70 6.91 -1.62 -3.09
N ILE A 71 6.16 -2.20 -2.14
CA ILE A 71 5.48 -3.49 -2.36
C ILE A 71 4.51 -3.38 -3.54
N GLY A 72 3.73 -2.28 -3.57
CA GLY A 72 2.79 -2.05 -4.65
C GLY A 72 3.47 -1.88 -6.00
N ASP A 73 4.55 -1.11 -6.06
CA ASP A 73 5.31 -0.90 -7.29
C ASP A 73 5.92 -2.20 -7.82
N THR A 74 6.51 -3.01 -6.93
CA THR A 74 7.08 -4.32 -7.28
C THR A 74 6.01 -5.28 -7.79
N ALA A 75 4.83 -5.32 -7.15
CA ALA A 75 3.73 -6.18 -7.56
C ALA A 75 3.17 -5.81 -8.94
N ASP A 76 3.09 -4.51 -9.24
CA ASP A 76 2.61 -4.01 -10.53
C ASP A 76 3.63 -4.30 -11.66
N ASP A 77 4.93 -4.08 -11.40
CA ASP A 77 6.02 -4.44 -12.31
C ASP A 77 6.02 -5.94 -12.65
N VAL A 78 5.78 -6.81 -11.66
CA VAL A 78 5.58 -8.25 -11.92
C VAL A 78 4.33 -8.51 -12.75
N SER A 79 3.20 -7.86 -12.46
CA SER A 79 1.96 -7.99 -13.24
C SER A 79 2.16 -7.63 -14.72
N HIS A 80 2.89 -6.54 -14.98
CA HIS A 80 3.25 -6.10 -16.33
C HIS A 80 4.14 -7.12 -17.03
N ARG A 81 5.22 -7.60 -16.38
CA ARG A 81 6.09 -8.65 -16.97
C ARG A 81 5.37 -9.96 -17.28
N VAL A 82 4.37 -10.33 -16.48
CA VAL A 82 3.56 -11.54 -16.70
C VAL A 82 2.57 -11.34 -17.85
N THR A 83 2.11 -10.11 -18.05
CA THR A 83 1.19 -9.75 -19.13
C THR A 83 1.92 -9.57 -20.45
N ASP A 84 3.14 -9.01 -20.47
CA ASP A 84 3.88 -8.70 -21.70
C ASP A 84 4.68 -9.90 -22.27
N ARG A 85 4.76 -11.02 -21.56
CA ARG A 85 5.43 -12.27 -21.99
C ARG A 85 4.44 -13.30 -22.53
#